data_AF-A0AAP0NFV3-F1
#
_entry.id   AF-A0AAP0NFV3-F1
#
_cell.length_a   1.000
_cell.length_b   1.000
_cell.length_c   1.000
_cell.angle_alpha   90.00
_cell.angle_beta   90.00
_cell.angle_gamma   90.00
#
_symmetry.space_group_name_H-M   'P 1'
#
loop_
_entity.id
_entity.type
_entity.pdbx_description
1 polymer ?
#
loop_
_entity_poly.entity_id
_entity_poly.type
_entity_poly.pdbx_seq_one_letter_code
_entity_poly.pdbx_strand_id
1 'polypeptide(L)'
;MKGSSRPRPKCQASASFLPKPNICSPTFSPIRLFTSSYIEKNQRRLRKRKEVLVSGLANAGIRCLKSNAGLFCWVDMRHLLSSYTFEAEMELWIKILREVGLNVSPGSSCHCTEPGWFRMCFANMSEETLNLSMQRIKAFVDSTAADTRRRSPTKWIFQLSSYDREADR
;
A
#
# COMPACT_ATOMS: atom_id res chain seq x y z
N MET A 1 -4.11 91.75 40.26
CA MET A 1 -3.49 90.49 39.80
C MET A 1 -2.99 89.70 41.00
N LYS A 2 -3.62 88.56 41.31
CA LYS A 2 -3.03 87.37 41.96
C LYS A 2 -4.15 86.31 42.05
N GLY A 3 -3.89 85.17 41.42
CA GLY A 3 -4.87 84.14 41.10
C GLY A 3 -5.29 83.28 42.29
N SER A 4 -6.55 82.85 42.26
CA SER A 4 -7.09 81.81 43.12
C SER A 4 -7.30 80.56 42.25
N SER A 5 -6.37 79.61 42.36
CA SER A 5 -6.47 78.30 41.73
C SER A 5 -7.36 77.39 42.58
N ARG A 6 -8.50 76.96 42.03
CA ARG A 6 -9.36 75.95 42.66
C ARG A 6 -8.65 74.59 42.70
N PRO A 7 -8.77 73.81 43.79
CA PRO A 7 -8.19 72.47 43.84
C PRO A 7 -8.98 71.50 42.95
N ARG A 8 -8.26 70.63 42.22
CA ARG A 8 -8.86 69.53 41.44
C ARG A 8 -9.35 68.42 42.38
N PRO A 9 -10.46 67.74 42.07
CA PRO A 9 -10.91 66.60 42.85
C PRO A 9 -9.92 65.45 42.71
N LYS A 10 -9.48 64.89 43.84
CA LYS A 10 -8.75 63.62 43.87
C LYS A 10 -9.78 62.50 43.73
N CYS A 11 -9.91 61.93 42.54
CA CYS A 11 -10.58 60.65 42.38
C CYS A 11 -9.71 59.56 43.01
N GLN A 12 -10.04 59.13 44.22
CA GLN A 12 -9.53 57.86 44.75
C GLN A 12 -10.27 56.73 44.03
N ALA A 13 -9.63 56.16 43.02
CA ALA A 13 -10.04 54.86 42.49
C ALA A 13 -9.41 53.79 43.38
N SER A 14 -10.20 53.16 44.25
CA SER A 14 -9.80 51.91 44.89
C SER A 14 -9.75 50.83 43.80
N ALA A 15 -8.55 50.41 43.44
CA ALA A 15 -8.35 49.24 42.61
C ALA A 15 -8.66 47.99 43.44
N SER A 16 -9.90 47.53 43.40
CA SER A 16 -10.22 46.17 43.80
C SER A 16 -9.50 45.22 42.82
N PHE A 17 -8.47 44.54 43.34
CA PHE A 17 -7.84 43.43 42.65
C PHE A 17 -8.89 42.33 42.46
N LEU A 18 -9.54 42.30 41.30
CA LEU A 18 -10.24 41.11 40.85
C LEU A 18 -9.18 40.03 40.60
N PRO A 19 -9.31 38.83 41.20
CA PRO A 19 -8.39 37.74 40.91
C PRO A 19 -8.47 37.44 39.42
N LYS A 20 -7.34 37.59 38.71
CA LYS A 20 -7.24 37.16 37.31
C LYS A 20 -7.56 35.66 37.30
N PRO A 21 -8.53 35.20 36.48
CA PRO A 21 -8.79 33.78 36.38
C PRO A 21 -7.51 33.09 35.91
N ASN A 22 -7.07 32.09 36.67
CA ASN A 22 -5.96 31.23 36.29
C ASN A 22 -6.33 30.48 35.00
N ILE A 23 -5.83 30.98 33.85
CA ILE A 23 -6.04 30.38 32.52
C ILE A 23 -5.23 29.08 32.34
N CYS A 24 -4.44 28.65 33.32
CA CYS A 24 -3.82 27.33 33.34
C CYS A 24 -4.73 26.29 34.01
N SER A 25 -5.84 25.95 33.38
CA SER A 25 -6.42 24.61 33.52
C SER A 25 -6.01 23.79 32.29
N PRO A 26 -5.78 22.47 32.40
CA PRO A 26 -5.45 21.62 31.25
C PRO A 26 -6.71 21.51 30.38
N THR A 27 -6.97 22.54 29.59
CA THR A 27 -8.15 22.61 28.75
C THR A 27 -7.99 21.63 27.59
N PHE A 28 -9.03 20.81 27.47
CA PHE A 28 -9.22 19.81 26.45
C PHE A 28 -9.22 20.48 25.06
N SER A 29 -8.06 20.51 24.39
CA SER A 29 -7.97 21.23 23.12
C SER A 29 -8.68 20.45 21.99
N PRO A 30 -9.58 21.09 21.22
CA PRO A 30 -10.31 20.45 20.11
C PRO A 30 -9.38 19.77 19.08
N ILE A 31 -8.17 20.31 18.90
CA ILE A 31 -7.13 19.74 18.03
C ILE A 31 -6.66 18.38 18.53
N ARG A 32 -6.45 18.21 19.85
CA ARG A 32 -6.01 16.93 20.42
C ARG A 32 -7.09 15.85 20.32
N LEU A 33 -8.35 16.23 20.49
CA LEU A 33 -9.49 15.33 20.27
C LEU A 33 -9.57 14.86 18.83
N PHE A 34 -9.54 15.81 17.88
CA PHE A 34 -9.57 15.51 16.46
C PHE A 34 -8.41 14.60 16.08
N THR A 35 -7.18 14.94 16.50
CA THR A 35 -5.97 14.18 16.18
C THR A 35 -6.06 12.74 16.68
N SER A 36 -6.50 12.54 17.93
CA SER A 36 -6.63 11.20 18.51
C SER A 36 -7.69 10.38 17.78
N SER A 37 -8.87 10.96 17.50
CA SER A 37 -9.94 10.28 16.75
C SER A 37 -9.53 9.97 15.31
N TYR A 38 -8.82 10.89 14.66
CA TYR A 38 -8.33 10.72 13.30
C TYR A 38 -7.34 9.57 13.21
N ILE A 39 -6.34 9.53 14.10
CA ILE A 39 -5.32 8.47 14.12
C ILE A 39 -5.99 7.11 14.30
N GLU A 40 -6.90 6.97 15.27
CA GLU A 40 -7.59 5.72 15.55
C GLU A 40 -8.42 5.25 14.35
N LYS A 41 -9.24 6.14 13.77
CA LYS A 41 -10.07 5.82 12.60
C LYS A 41 -9.23 5.50 11.38
N ASN A 42 -8.14 6.24 11.15
CA ASN A 42 -7.26 6.03 10.01
C ASN A 42 -6.55 4.68 10.09
N GLN A 43 -5.98 4.34 11.26
CA GLN A 43 -5.35 3.03 11.49
C GLN A 43 -6.34 1.88 11.28
N ARG A 44 -7.56 2.01 11.81
CA ARG A 44 -8.63 1.00 11.61
C ARG A 44 -8.96 0.80 10.14
N ARG A 45 -9.14 1.90 9.38
CA ARG A 45 -9.47 1.85 7.94
C ARG A 45 -8.33 1.29 7.10
N LEU A 46 -7.09 1.69 7.37
CA LEU A 46 -5.91 1.16 6.69
C LEU A 46 -5.73 -0.33 6.94
N ARG A 47 -5.91 -0.78 8.19
CA ARG A 47 -5.87 -2.21 8.54
C ARG A 47 -6.92 -3.00 7.76
N LYS A 48 -8.18 -2.55 7.77
CA LYS A 48 -9.26 -3.22 7.03
C LYS A 48 -8.93 -3.36 5.54
N ARG A 49 -8.50 -2.28 4.88
CA ARG A 49 -8.17 -2.31 3.44
C ARG A 49 -6.97 -3.20 3.14
N LYS A 50 -5.96 -3.19 4.01
CA LYS A 50 -4.83 -4.12 3.91
C LYS A 50 -5.29 -5.58 3.99
N GLU A 51 -6.16 -5.92 4.93
CA GLU A 51 -6.69 -7.28 5.08
C GLU A 51 -7.46 -7.74 3.83
N VAL A 52 -8.25 -6.86 3.22
CA VAL A 52 -8.93 -7.13 1.94
C VAL A 52 -7.90 -7.42 0.84
N LEU A 53 -6.87 -6.58 0.68
CA LEU A 53 -5.82 -6.80 -0.32
C LEU A 53 -5.09 -8.14 -0.08
N VAL A 54 -4.63 -8.39 1.15
CA VAL A 54 -3.83 -9.57 1.49
C VAL A 54 -4.65 -10.86 1.34
N SER A 55 -5.91 -10.87 1.77
CA SER A 55 -6.80 -12.03 1.61
C SER A 55 -7.14 -12.28 0.13
N GLY A 56 -7.41 -11.23 -0.65
CA GLY A 56 -7.64 -11.34 -2.09
C GLY A 56 -6.44 -11.91 -2.84
N LEU A 57 -5.23 -11.42 -2.54
CA LEU A 57 -3.99 -11.95 -3.11
C LEU A 57 -3.75 -13.40 -2.69
N ALA A 58 -3.97 -13.75 -1.42
CA ALA A 58 -3.84 -15.13 -0.94
C ALA A 58 -4.81 -16.09 -1.66
N ASN A 59 -6.06 -15.67 -1.90
CA ASN A 59 -7.05 -16.42 -2.68
C ASN A 59 -6.65 -16.59 -4.16
N ALA A 60 -5.82 -15.71 -4.68
CA ALA A 60 -5.20 -15.82 -6.01
C ALA A 60 -3.88 -16.61 -5.98
N GLY A 61 -3.47 -17.18 -4.85
CA GLY A 61 -2.19 -17.91 -4.72
C GLY A 61 -0.95 -17.01 -4.59
N ILE A 62 -1.14 -15.71 -4.40
CA ILE A 62 -0.05 -14.72 -4.32
C ILE A 62 0.24 -14.38 -2.86
N ARG A 63 1.53 -14.43 -2.48
CA ARG A 63 1.98 -14.11 -1.12
C ARG A 63 2.35 -12.64 -0.99
N CYS A 64 2.27 -12.12 0.23
CA CYS A 64 2.72 -10.78 0.59
C CYS A 64 3.73 -10.85 1.73
N LEU A 65 4.72 -9.94 1.72
CA LEU A 65 5.59 -9.73 2.88
C LEU A 65 4.75 -9.24 4.06
N LYS A 66 4.90 -9.89 5.21
CA LYS A 66 4.23 -9.48 6.44
C LYS A 66 4.73 -8.09 6.85
N SER A 67 3.80 -7.15 6.99
CA SER A 67 4.09 -5.80 7.47
C SER A 67 3.00 -5.34 8.44
N ASN A 68 3.21 -4.23 9.14
CA ASN A 68 2.26 -3.65 10.10
C ASN A 68 1.88 -2.19 9.78
N ALA A 69 2.51 -1.57 8.79
CA ALA A 69 2.34 -0.16 8.44
C ALA A 69 2.33 0.05 6.91
N GLY A 70 2.13 1.29 6.49
CA GLY A 70 2.17 1.72 5.10
C GLY A 70 0.79 1.83 4.44
N LEU A 71 0.82 2.28 3.18
CA LEU A 71 -0.34 2.46 2.32
C LEU A 71 -0.37 1.45 1.16
N PHE A 72 0.55 0.48 1.21
CA PHE A 72 0.79 -0.54 0.20
C PHE A 72 1.26 -1.85 0.83
N CYS A 73 1.22 -2.92 0.06
CA CYS A 73 1.86 -4.20 0.39
C CYS A 73 3.00 -4.49 -0.58
N TRP A 74 3.99 -5.24 -0.10
CA TRP A 74 5.08 -5.78 -0.89
C TRP A 74 4.72 -7.22 -1.26
N VAL A 75 4.49 -7.46 -2.55
CA VAL A 75 3.81 -8.63 -3.08
C VAL A 75 4.80 -9.52 -3.82
N ASP A 76 4.82 -10.81 -3.50
CA ASP A 76 5.72 -11.82 -4.08
C ASP A 76 5.03 -12.51 -5.27
N MET A 77 5.40 -12.10 -6.48
CA MET A 77 4.93 -12.68 -7.74
C MET A 77 6.04 -13.46 -8.47
N ARG A 78 7.11 -13.86 -7.77
CA ARG A 78 8.24 -14.58 -8.39
C ARG A 78 7.84 -15.85 -9.13
N HIS A 79 6.81 -16.54 -8.65
CA HIS A 79 6.26 -17.75 -9.26
C HIS A 79 5.49 -17.50 -10.57
N LEU A 80 5.18 -16.24 -10.91
CA LEU A 80 4.52 -15.84 -12.15
C LEU A 80 5.50 -15.36 -13.22
N LEU A 81 6.80 -15.27 -12.90
CA LEU A 81 7.82 -14.89 -13.85
C LEU A 81 8.09 -16.03 -14.84
N SER A 82 8.38 -15.67 -16.09
CA SER A 82 8.86 -16.60 -17.12
C SER A 82 10.29 -17.09 -16.83
N SER A 83 11.13 -16.22 -16.26
CA SER A 83 12.47 -16.51 -15.78
C SER A 83 12.81 -15.62 -14.58
N TYR A 84 13.80 -15.99 -13.76
CA TYR A 84 14.22 -15.17 -12.61
C TYR A 84 15.11 -14.00 -13.04
N THR A 85 14.54 -13.04 -13.78
CA THR A 85 15.24 -11.86 -14.34
C THR A 85 14.37 -10.60 -14.24
N PHE A 86 14.98 -9.42 -14.30
CA PHE A 86 14.24 -8.15 -14.27
C PHE A 86 13.46 -7.91 -15.56
N GLU A 87 13.93 -8.44 -16.70
CA GLU A 87 13.22 -8.41 -17.96
C GLU A 87 11.87 -9.14 -17.83
N ALA A 88 11.85 -10.33 -17.23
CA ALA A 88 10.63 -11.07 -16.95
C ALA A 88 9.71 -10.34 -15.96
N GLU A 89 10.27 -9.63 -14.97
CA GLU A 89 9.49 -8.75 -14.07
C GLU A 89 8.78 -7.64 -14.88
N MET A 90 9.48 -7.01 -15.82
CA MET A 90 8.93 -5.95 -16.66
C MET A 90 7.88 -6.48 -17.65
N GLU A 91 8.09 -7.68 -18.21
CA GLU A 91 7.07 -8.36 -19.03
C GLU A 91 5.80 -8.63 -18.22
N LEU A 92 5.93 -9.19 -17.02
CA LEU A 92 4.81 -9.43 -16.12
C LEU A 92 4.11 -8.12 -15.74
N TRP A 93 4.86 -7.08 -15.43
CA TRP A 93 4.33 -5.75 -15.12
C TRP A 93 3.48 -5.19 -16.28
N ILE A 94 3.99 -5.28 -17.52
CA ILE A 94 3.26 -4.80 -18.71
C ILE A 94 1.96 -5.59 -18.90
N LYS A 95 1.97 -6.91 -18.69
CA LYS A 95 0.76 -7.75 -18.74
C LYS A 95 -0.25 -7.33 -17.68
N ILE A 96 0.19 -7.14 -16.43
CA ILE A 96 -0.68 -6.66 -15.34
C ILE A 96 -1.30 -5.30 -15.71
N LEU A 97 -0.50 -4.38 -16.26
CA LEU A 97 -0.99 -3.07 -16.66
C LEU A 97 -2.02 -3.15 -17.80
N ARG A 98 -1.74 -3.93 -18.85
CA ARG A 98 -2.54 -3.95 -20.09
C ARG A 98 -3.73 -4.90 -20.02
N GLU A 99 -3.55 -6.10 -19.47
CA GLU A 99 -4.58 -7.16 -19.46
C GLU A 99 -5.46 -7.07 -18.21
N VAL A 100 -4.86 -6.82 -17.05
CA VAL A 100 -5.59 -6.72 -15.77
C VAL A 100 -6.11 -5.29 -15.53
N GLY A 101 -5.47 -4.29 -16.15
CA GLY A 101 -5.81 -2.89 -15.99
C GLY A 101 -5.41 -2.33 -14.63
N LEU A 102 -4.33 -2.86 -14.02
CA LEU A 102 -3.85 -2.43 -12.71
C LEU A 102 -2.46 -1.80 -12.81
N ASN A 103 -2.32 -0.59 -12.29
CA ASN A 103 -1.03 0.06 -12.15
C ASN A 103 -0.41 -0.29 -10.80
N VAL A 104 0.63 -1.12 -10.83
CA VAL A 104 1.46 -1.50 -9.68
C VAL A 104 2.90 -1.07 -9.94
N SER A 105 3.72 -0.89 -8.91
CA SER A 105 5.14 -0.57 -9.11
C SER A 105 5.97 -1.86 -9.09
N PRO A 106 6.77 -2.15 -10.13
CA PRO A 106 7.69 -3.28 -10.11
C PRO A 106 8.84 -3.03 -9.12
N GLY A 107 9.42 -4.10 -8.58
CA GLY A 107 10.46 -4.06 -7.54
C GLY A 107 11.72 -3.36 -8.01
N SER A 108 12.10 -3.54 -9.27
CA SER A 108 13.18 -2.83 -9.96
C SER A 108 13.08 -1.31 -9.84
N SER A 109 11.87 -0.73 -9.91
CA SER A 109 11.66 0.71 -9.73
C SER A 109 11.96 1.22 -8.32
N CYS A 110 12.05 0.30 -7.35
CA CYS A 110 12.43 0.58 -5.96
C CYS A 110 13.86 0.09 -5.64
N HIS A 111 14.67 -0.22 -6.66
CA HIS A 111 16.00 -0.80 -6.53
C HIS A 111 16.03 -2.12 -5.74
N CYS A 112 14.97 -2.92 -5.82
CA CYS A 112 14.97 -4.26 -5.25
C CYS A 112 16.05 -5.10 -5.94
N THR A 113 16.83 -5.85 -5.17
CA THR A 113 17.92 -6.70 -5.67
C THR A 113 17.43 -8.02 -6.25
N GLU A 114 16.16 -8.36 -6.02
CA GLU A 114 15.52 -9.59 -6.48
C GLU A 114 14.36 -9.24 -7.44
N PRO A 115 14.24 -9.88 -8.62
CA PRO A 115 13.09 -9.70 -9.50
C PRO A 115 11.84 -10.38 -8.94
N GLY A 116 10.67 -9.91 -9.36
CA GLY A 116 9.36 -10.51 -9.08
C GLY A 116 8.63 -9.94 -7.86
N TRP A 117 9.16 -8.89 -7.25
CA TRP A 117 8.50 -8.15 -6.19
C TRP A 117 7.69 -6.99 -6.75
N PHE A 118 6.52 -6.72 -6.16
CA PHE A 118 5.65 -5.61 -6.60
C PHE A 118 5.09 -4.82 -5.42
N ARG A 119 5.01 -3.49 -5.59
CA ARG A 119 4.33 -2.60 -4.65
C ARG A 119 2.88 -2.39 -5.09
N MET A 120 1.94 -2.81 -4.25
CA MET A 120 0.50 -2.63 -4.49
C MET A 120 -0.13 -1.72 -3.45
N CYS A 121 -0.58 -0.53 -3.86
CA CYS A 121 -1.24 0.45 -2.99
C CYS A 121 -2.72 0.07 -2.73
N PHE A 122 -3.19 0.27 -1.50
CA PHE A 122 -4.58 -0.01 -1.11
C PHE A 122 -5.31 1.19 -0.47
N ALA A 123 -4.60 2.29 -0.19
CA ALA A 123 -5.17 3.42 0.55
C ALA A 123 -5.92 4.45 -0.31
N ASN A 124 -5.79 4.39 -1.64
CA ASN A 124 -6.28 5.41 -2.56
C ASN A 124 -7.61 5.06 -3.26
N MET A 125 -8.12 3.83 -3.11
CA MET A 125 -9.34 3.39 -3.80
C MET A 125 -10.42 2.90 -2.84
N SER A 126 -11.66 2.80 -3.34
CA SER A 126 -12.77 2.23 -2.58
C SER A 126 -12.57 0.73 -2.34
N GLU A 127 -13.27 0.19 -1.36
CA GLU A 127 -13.24 -1.26 -1.07
C GLU A 127 -13.80 -2.07 -2.26
N GLU A 128 -14.80 -1.53 -2.97
CA GLU A 128 -15.37 -2.13 -4.18
C GLU A 128 -14.33 -2.22 -5.31
N THR A 129 -13.62 -1.12 -5.60
CA THR A 129 -12.56 -1.13 -6.62
C THR A 129 -11.42 -2.07 -6.24
N LEU A 130 -11.06 -2.14 -4.96
CA LEU A 130 -10.07 -3.09 -4.46
C LEU A 130 -10.53 -4.54 -4.68
N ASN A 131 -11.78 -4.87 -4.35
CA ASN A 131 -12.34 -6.20 -4.58
C ASN A 131 -12.37 -6.59 -6.07
N LEU A 132 -12.80 -5.67 -6.94
CA LEU A 132 -12.78 -5.87 -8.39
C LEU A 132 -11.34 -6.11 -8.89
N SER A 133 -10.37 -5.36 -8.37
CA SER A 133 -8.95 -5.55 -8.69
C SER A 133 -8.47 -6.95 -8.31
N MET A 134 -8.87 -7.47 -7.15
CA MET A 134 -8.52 -8.83 -6.71
C MET A 134 -9.17 -9.91 -7.60
N GLN A 135 -10.42 -9.70 -8.03
CA GLN A 135 -11.08 -10.62 -8.97
C GLN A 135 -10.33 -10.71 -10.29
N ARG A 136 -9.90 -9.56 -10.84
CA ARG A 136 -9.13 -9.51 -12.09
C ARG A 136 -7.77 -10.18 -11.95
N ILE A 137 -7.05 -9.94 -10.84
CA ILE A 137 -5.78 -10.62 -10.57
C ILE A 137 -5.99 -12.14 -10.48
N LYS A 138 -7.02 -12.60 -9.75
CA LYS A 138 -7.30 -14.02 -9.65
C LYS A 138 -7.54 -14.65 -11.02
N ALA A 139 -8.37 -14.03 -11.86
CA ALA A 139 -8.63 -14.52 -13.20
C ALA A 139 -7.36 -14.58 -14.06
N PHE A 140 -6.47 -13.60 -13.94
CA PHE A 140 -5.17 -13.57 -14.62
C PHE A 140 -4.21 -14.68 -14.14
N VAL A 141 -4.16 -14.95 -12.83
CA VAL A 141 -3.34 -16.05 -12.30
C VAL A 141 -3.90 -17.41 -12.76
N ASP A 142 -5.22 -17.57 -12.73
CA ASP A 142 -5.86 -18.83 -13.15
C ASP A 142 -5.62 -19.11 -14.66
N SER A 143 -5.61 -18.07 -15.51
CA SER A 143 -5.35 -18.20 -16.95
C SER A 143 -3.88 -18.52 -17.25
N THR A 144 -2.94 -17.87 -16.57
CA THR A 144 -1.49 -18.14 -16.71
C THR A 144 -1.12 -19.55 -16.28
N ALA A 145 -1.70 -20.07 -15.18
CA ALA A 145 -1.52 -21.46 -14.76
C ALA A 145 -2.08 -22.48 -15.76
N ALA A 146 -3.12 -22.13 -16.52
CA ALA A 146 -3.64 -22.98 -17.60
C ALA A 146 -2.70 -23.01 -18.82
N ASP A 147 -2.08 -21.87 -19.18
CA ASP A 147 -1.12 -21.80 -20.30
C ASP A 147 0.16 -22.59 -19.99
N THR A 148 0.73 -22.47 -18.78
CA THR A 148 1.92 -23.25 -18.38
C THR A 148 1.68 -24.76 -18.46
N ARG A 149 0.47 -25.24 -18.11
CA ARG A 149 0.10 -26.65 -18.25
C ARG A 149 0.01 -27.11 -19.71
N ARG A 150 -0.43 -26.24 -20.62
CA ARG A 150 -0.49 -26.55 -22.06
C ARG A 150 0.89 -26.57 -22.71
N ARG A 151 1.84 -25.78 -22.20
CA ARG A 151 3.22 -25.71 -22.70
C ARG A 151 4.16 -26.79 -22.14
N SER A 152 3.70 -27.63 -21.21
CA SER A 152 4.48 -28.78 -20.77
C SER A 152 4.74 -29.70 -21.97
N PRO A 153 6.00 -29.97 -22.35
CA PRO A 153 6.28 -30.96 -23.38
C PRO A 153 5.73 -32.29 -22.88
N THR A 154 4.81 -32.87 -23.63
CA THR A 154 4.41 -34.26 -23.42
C THR A 154 5.69 -35.10 -23.37
N LYS A 155 5.80 -35.93 -22.33
CA LYS A 155 6.92 -36.82 -21.95
C LYS A 155 7.34 -37.83 -23.04
N TRP A 156 6.91 -37.65 -24.28
CA TRP A 156 7.03 -38.59 -25.39
C TRP A 156 8.17 -38.28 -26.38
N ILE A 157 8.90 -37.17 -26.23
CA ILE A 157 10.11 -36.91 -27.04
C ILE A 157 11.36 -37.26 -26.23
N PHE A 158 11.50 -38.54 -25.90
CA PHE A 158 12.78 -39.15 -25.51
C PHE A 158 12.80 -40.64 -25.90
N GLN A 159 12.26 -40.97 -27.07
CA GLN A 159 12.44 -42.30 -27.64
C GLN A 159 12.20 -42.28 -29.15
N LEU A 160 13.18 -41.78 -29.90
CA LEU A 160 13.40 -42.12 -31.32
C LEU A 160 14.77 -41.56 -31.76
N SER A 161 15.83 -42.23 -31.30
CA SER A 161 17.11 -42.33 -32.00
C SER A 161 17.94 -43.40 -31.29
N SER A 162 17.53 -44.64 -31.43
CA SER A 162 18.38 -45.83 -31.26
C SER A 162 18.02 -46.79 -32.39
N TYR A 163 19.06 -47.32 -33.04
CA TYR A 163 19.08 -48.18 -34.25
C TYR A 163 18.81 -47.45 -35.58
N ASP A 164 19.64 -47.54 -36.63
CA ASP A 164 20.91 -48.23 -36.87
C ASP A 164 21.50 -47.71 -38.20
N ARG A 165 22.82 -47.66 -38.37
CA ARG A 165 23.51 -48.17 -39.57
C ARG A 165 25.04 -48.09 -39.48
N GLU A 166 25.61 -49.28 -39.28
CA GLU A 166 26.72 -49.88 -40.03
C GLU A 166 28.05 -49.13 -40.10
N ALA A 167 29.01 -49.75 -39.41
CA ALA A 167 30.41 -49.73 -39.76
C ALA A 167 30.61 -50.34 -41.15
N ASP A 168 31.27 -49.60 -42.04
CA ASP A 168 32.06 -50.21 -43.11
C ASP A 168 33.16 -49.23 -43.58
N ARG A 169 34.40 -49.76 -43.57
CA ARG A 169 35.72 -49.23 -43.95
C ARG A 169 36.57 -48.54 -42.88
#